data_AF-A0A9N9C9P5-F1
#
_entry.id   AF-A0A9N9C9P5-F1
#
_cell.length_a   1.000
_cell.length_b   1.000
_cell.length_c   1.000
_cell.angle_alpha   90.00
_cell.angle_beta   90.00
_cell.angle_gamma   90.00
#
_symmetry.space_group_name_H-M   'P 1'
#
loop_
_entity.id
_entity.type
_entity.pdbx_description
1 polymer ?
#
loop_
_entity_poly.entity_id
_entity_poly.type
_entity_poly.pdbx_seq_one_letter_code
_entity_poly.pdbx_strand_id
1 'polypeptide(L)'
;MSLRVNFTTYSKELRSTYEAVLNGAEETNWVVYGYDKGTNELKVSNQGGGGLEELEDEFNDGKVQYAFVRVKDPNTGLPKFVLIGWVKYHFPHVRLSQCGDGVPETKKGLFNSHFNEVANFLKTDVDPAYIMKRINESSGSKYSINKEPPRKAEPVLPVRSVYEPVKIPNIAAMQRAAASPEDRIKPVGSVYQPIHLPNPKPLVQREERKRESELREKEEERRKTEEEELARRNAEERIRKAQEEREQLVEAARIRKLEIEKEEQLKNEEELRQVEAEQQQLEQELAQTVELAADTAELVAADAIVGISSESLSAVVLYAYDADEGNEMPLVEGEIITNIVQLDEGWWEGVSEDGSKKGLFPANYVELIANPHQSAGQTAIALYDYEATEENEISFAEGALITYIQFDSDDWWTGTNPEGINGLFPANYVQLNE
;
A
#
# COMPACT_ATOMS: atom_id res chain seq x y z
N MET A 1 15.25 11.33 20.57
CA MET A 1 15.78 11.16 19.20
C MET A 1 14.71 11.61 18.23
N SER A 2 15.06 12.27 17.12
CA SER A 2 14.07 12.71 16.12
C SER A 2 13.30 11.51 15.54
N LEU A 3 11.97 11.59 15.55
CA LEU A 3 11.06 10.61 14.94
C LEU A 3 10.96 10.75 13.40
N ARG A 4 11.75 11.64 12.79
CA ARG A 4 11.75 11.88 11.34
C ARG A 4 12.90 11.16 10.63
N VAL A 5 12.74 10.91 9.34
CA VAL A 5 13.81 10.39 8.49
C VAL A 5 14.84 11.47 8.26
N ASN A 6 16.12 11.13 8.42
CA ASN A 6 17.22 12.01 8.11
C ASN A 6 17.80 11.66 6.73
N PHE A 7 17.76 12.63 5.83
CA PHE A 7 18.30 12.53 4.47
C PHE A 7 19.64 13.26 4.30
N THR A 8 20.08 14.08 5.26
CA THR A 8 21.22 14.99 5.06
C THR A 8 22.54 14.22 4.93
N THR A 9 22.71 13.18 5.75
CA THR A 9 23.96 12.41 5.89
C THR A 9 24.36 11.73 4.58
N TYR A 10 23.43 11.09 3.88
CA TYR A 10 23.67 10.38 2.61
C TYR A 10 22.99 11.03 1.40
N SER A 11 22.60 12.32 1.51
CA SER A 11 21.81 13.03 0.49
C SER A 11 22.38 12.94 -0.93
N LYS A 12 23.70 13.05 -1.09
CA LYS A 12 24.38 13.00 -2.40
C LYS A 12 24.30 11.61 -3.03
N GLU A 13 24.47 10.57 -2.23
CA GLU A 13 24.42 9.18 -2.71
C GLU A 13 22.99 8.81 -3.11
N LEU A 14 22.01 9.13 -2.25
CA LEU A 14 20.58 8.91 -2.53
C LEU A 14 20.13 9.58 -3.83
N ARG A 15 20.53 10.84 -4.05
CA ARG A 15 20.23 11.56 -5.30
C ARG A 15 20.92 10.94 -6.50
N SER A 16 22.21 10.61 -6.39
CA SER A 16 22.98 10.02 -7.48
C SER A 16 22.36 8.70 -7.95
N THR A 17 21.93 7.84 -7.02
CA THR A 17 21.29 6.55 -7.37
C THR A 17 19.88 6.73 -7.93
N TYR A 18 19.13 7.70 -7.38
CA TYR A 18 17.81 8.05 -7.90
C TYR A 18 17.87 8.56 -9.35
N GLU A 19 18.79 9.48 -9.64
CA GLU A 19 19.04 10.00 -10.98
C GLU A 19 19.51 8.91 -11.95
N ALA A 20 20.32 7.94 -11.50
CA ALA A 20 20.75 6.82 -12.31
C ALA A 20 19.55 5.99 -12.81
N VAL A 21 18.58 5.72 -11.93
CA VAL A 21 17.34 5.00 -12.27
C VAL A 21 16.43 5.84 -13.18
N LEU A 22 16.36 7.17 -12.98
CA LEU A 22 15.57 8.07 -13.83
C LEU A 22 16.12 8.18 -15.25
N ASN A 23 17.43 8.45 -15.37
CA ASN A 23 18.14 8.59 -16.64
C ASN A 23 18.25 7.26 -17.37
N GLY A 24 18.20 6.18 -16.61
CA GLY A 24 17.98 4.88 -17.19
C GLY A 24 19.21 4.23 -17.75
N ALA A 25 20.35 4.42 -17.07
CA ALA A 25 21.59 3.71 -17.36
C ALA A 25 21.31 2.20 -17.42
N GLU A 26 21.84 1.51 -18.42
CA GLU A 26 21.56 0.07 -18.65
C GLU A 26 21.94 -0.82 -17.46
N GLU A 27 22.79 -0.32 -16.57
CA GLU A 27 23.33 -1.04 -15.42
C GLU A 27 22.45 -0.92 -14.15
N THR A 28 21.53 0.04 -14.06
CA THR A 28 20.74 0.27 -12.83
C THR A 28 19.29 0.63 -13.15
N ASN A 29 18.39 -0.32 -12.88
CA ASN A 29 16.95 -0.19 -13.07
C ASN A 29 16.19 -0.05 -11.75
N TRP A 30 16.78 -0.50 -10.66
CA TRP A 30 16.19 -0.44 -9.33
C TRP A 30 17.23 -0.09 -8.28
N VAL A 31 16.77 0.55 -7.21
CA VAL A 31 17.58 0.85 -6.02
C VAL A 31 16.74 0.58 -4.78
N VAL A 32 17.34 -0.02 -3.76
CA VAL A 32 16.76 -0.27 -2.45
C VAL A 32 17.46 0.63 -1.43
N TYR A 33 16.67 1.40 -0.70
CA TYR A 33 17.07 2.21 0.44
C TYR A 33 16.74 1.48 1.74
N GLY A 34 17.61 1.62 2.72
CA GLY A 34 17.41 1.06 4.05
C GLY A 34 17.97 1.99 5.13
N TYR A 35 17.57 1.76 6.38
CA TYR A 35 18.07 2.54 7.50
C TYR A 35 19.47 2.08 7.93
N ASP A 36 20.27 3.02 8.42
CA ASP A 36 21.48 2.67 9.13
C ASP A 36 21.21 2.10 10.54
N LYS A 37 22.16 1.37 11.09
CA LYS A 37 21.95 0.55 12.30
C LYS A 37 21.59 1.43 13.51
N GLY A 38 20.31 1.41 13.90
CA GLY A 38 19.83 2.08 15.11
C GLY A 38 19.53 3.57 14.95
N THR A 39 19.66 4.13 13.74
CA THR A 39 19.34 5.52 13.43
C THR A 39 18.21 5.61 12.42
N ASN A 40 17.59 6.79 12.30
CA ASN A 40 16.61 7.10 11.26
C ASN A 40 17.27 7.70 10.01
N GLU A 41 18.56 7.41 9.79
CA GLU A 41 19.30 7.85 8.61
C GLU A 41 19.08 6.88 7.46
N LEU A 42 18.62 7.40 6.32
CA LEU A 42 18.40 6.59 5.13
C LEU A 42 19.68 6.50 4.31
N LYS A 43 20.05 5.27 3.92
CA LYS A 43 21.20 4.99 3.05
C LYS A 43 20.80 4.07 1.90
N VAL A 44 21.63 4.04 0.87
CA VAL A 44 21.51 3.05 -0.19
C VAL A 44 21.90 1.69 0.38
N SER A 45 21.01 0.70 0.22
CA SER A 45 21.25 -0.69 0.63
C SER A 45 21.84 -1.46 -0.53
N ASN A 46 21.08 -1.60 -1.62
CA ASN A 46 21.45 -2.36 -2.83
C ASN A 46 20.93 -1.65 -4.09
N GLN A 47 21.51 -1.97 -5.24
CA GLN A 47 21.08 -1.47 -6.55
C GLN A 47 21.38 -2.52 -7.63
N GLY A 48 20.59 -2.56 -8.70
CA GLY A 48 20.76 -3.55 -9.74
C GLY A 48 19.97 -3.28 -11.01
N GLY A 49 20.18 -4.13 -12.02
CA GLY A 49 19.65 -4.00 -13.37
C GLY A 49 18.65 -5.08 -13.79
N GLY A 50 18.52 -6.16 -13.02
CA GLY A 50 17.75 -7.37 -13.31
C GLY A 50 16.23 -7.25 -13.18
N GLY A 51 15.68 -6.04 -13.06
CA GLY A 51 14.23 -5.82 -13.04
C GLY A 51 13.59 -6.17 -11.69
N LEU A 52 12.33 -6.61 -11.73
CA LEU A 52 11.53 -6.83 -10.51
C LEU A 52 11.83 -8.17 -9.82
N GLU A 53 12.26 -9.17 -10.58
CA GLU A 53 12.60 -10.51 -10.05
C GLU A 53 13.84 -10.44 -9.15
N GLU A 54 14.90 -9.77 -9.61
CA GLU A 54 16.11 -9.56 -8.80
C GLU A 54 15.82 -8.68 -7.57
N LEU A 55 14.90 -7.70 -7.70
CA LEU A 55 14.53 -6.83 -6.60
C LEU A 55 13.85 -7.59 -5.44
N GLU A 56 13.06 -8.63 -5.74
CA GLU A 56 12.36 -9.42 -4.73
C GLU A 56 13.33 -10.13 -3.78
N ASP A 57 14.39 -10.72 -4.32
CA ASP A 57 15.39 -11.47 -3.57
C ASP A 57 16.26 -10.57 -2.67
N GLU A 58 16.30 -9.27 -2.94
CA GLU A 58 17.14 -8.29 -2.26
C GLU A 58 16.45 -7.63 -1.06
N PHE A 59 15.15 -7.87 -0.87
CA PHE A 59 14.43 -7.41 0.30
C PHE A 59 14.76 -8.24 1.54
N ASN A 60 14.85 -7.56 2.67
CA ASN A 60 15.13 -8.15 3.96
C ASN A 60 13.92 -8.02 4.89
N ASP A 61 13.40 -9.18 5.26
CA ASP A 61 12.24 -9.36 6.15
C ASP A 61 12.41 -8.77 7.56
N GLY A 62 13.63 -8.54 8.02
CA GLY A 62 13.93 -7.95 9.33
C GLY A 62 14.07 -6.43 9.31
N LYS A 63 13.92 -5.77 8.16
CA LYS A 63 14.16 -4.32 8.00
C LYS A 63 13.04 -3.63 7.25
N VAL A 64 12.84 -2.36 7.59
CA VAL A 64 12.05 -1.45 6.73
C VAL A 64 12.96 -1.00 5.60
N GLN A 65 12.49 -1.17 4.37
CA GLN A 65 13.21 -0.78 3.16
C GLN A 65 12.27 -0.05 2.20
N TYR A 66 12.83 0.78 1.33
CA TYR A 66 12.10 1.46 0.26
C TYR A 66 12.80 1.20 -1.05
N ALA A 67 12.09 0.73 -2.06
CA ALA A 67 12.67 0.53 -3.39
C ALA A 67 12.12 1.54 -4.38
N PHE A 68 12.99 2.07 -5.24
CA PHE A 68 12.61 2.86 -6.38
C PHE A 68 13.02 2.11 -7.64
N VAL A 69 12.04 1.81 -8.50
CA VAL A 69 12.23 0.96 -9.68
C VAL A 69 11.66 1.60 -10.94
N ARG A 70 12.41 1.44 -12.03
CA ARG A 70 11.98 1.74 -13.40
C ARG A 70 11.48 0.45 -14.06
N VAL A 71 10.19 0.38 -14.34
CA VAL A 71 9.55 -0.75 -15.02
C VAL A 71 9.04 -0.31 -16.39
N LYS A 72 9.27 -1.11 -17.43
CA LYS A 72 8.65 -0.89 -18.74
C LYS A 72 7.25 -1.49 -18.74
N ASP A 73 6.24 -0.68 -19.03
CA ASP A 73 4.86 -1.16 -19.14
C ASP A 73 4.72 -2.06 -20.38
N PRO A 74 4.24 -3.32 -20.25
CA PRO A 74 4.11 -4.24 -21.37
C PRO A 74 3.12 -3.75 -22.45
N ASN A 75 2.15 -2.90 -22.08
CA ASN A 75 1.13 -2.42 -23.01
C ASN A 75 1.61 -1.20 -23.81
N THR A 76 2.39 -0.32 -23.18
CA THR A 76 2.76 0.98 -23.77
C THR A 76 4.24 1.06 -24.14
N GLY A 77 5.08 0.16 -23.64
CA GLY A 77 6.54 0.19 -23.81
C GLY A 77 7.23 1.34 -23.07
N LEU A 78 6.47 2.17 -22.35
CA LEU A 78 6.97 3.36 -21.68
C LEU A 78 7.56 3.02 -20.31
N PRO A 79 8.69 3.64 -19.92
CA PRO A 79 9.25 3.46 -18.59
C PRO A 79 8.40 4.21 -17.56
N LYS A 80 7.78 3.45 -16.66
CA LYS A 80 7.09 3.91 -15.45
C LYS A 80 8.01 3.78 -14.25
N PHE A 81 7.83 4.67 -13.28
CA PHE A 81 8.57 4.65 -12.03
C PHE A 81 7.63 4.25 -10.90
N VAL A 82 8.08 3.31 -10.07
CA VAL A 82 7.32 2.81 -8.94
C VAL A 82 8.17 2.99 -7.69
N LEU A 83 7.56 3.55 -6.64
CA LEU A 83 8.12 3.59 -5.30
C LEU A 83 7.39 2.52 -4.47
N ILE A 84 8.16 1.61 -3.91
CA ILE A 84 7.68 0.48 -3.10
C ILE A 84 8.18 0.69 -1.68
N GLY A 85 7.28 0.62 -0.71
CA GLY A 85 7.66 0.53 0.69
C GLY A 85 7.54 -0.92 1.15
N TRP A 86 8.60 -1.50 1.67
CA TRP A 86 8.66 -2.87 2.16
C TRP A 86 8.73 -2.91 3.67
N VAL A 87 7.80 -3.63 4.28
CA VAL A 87 7.81 -3.97 5.69
C VAL A 87 7.16 -5.34 5.89
N LYS A 88 7.86 -6.27 6.54
CA LYS A 88 7.25 -7.56 6.90
C LYS A 88 6.49 -7.43 8.21
N TYR A 89 5.22 -7.84 8.17
CA TYR A 89 4.40 -7.99 9.37
C TYR A 89 4.62 -9.36 9.99
N HIS A 90 4.87 -9.38 11.29
CA HIS A 90 4.83 -10.59 12.08
C HIS A 90 3.39 -10.78 12.52
N PHE A 91 2.77 -11.90 12.14
CA PHE A 91 1.45 -12.26 12.64
C PHE A 91 1.63 -13.13 13.89
N PRO A 92 1.27 -12.66 15.10
CA PRO A 92 1.52 -13.37 16.35
C PRO A 92 0.77 -14.72 16.48
N HIS A 93 -0.10 -15.08 15.54
CA HIS A 93 -0.92 -16.30 15.57
C HIS A 93 -0.44 -17.44 14.66
N VAL A 94 0.68 -17.28 13.94
CA VAL A 94 1.23 -18.37 13.12
C VAL A 94 2.68 -18.63 13.54
N ARG A 95 2.87 -19.62 14.43
CA ARG A 95 4.21 -20.17 14.76
C ARG A 95 4.74 -20.98 13.58
N LEU A 96 5.12 -20.32 12.50
CA LEU A 96 6.06 -20.89 11.53
C LEU A 96 7.47 -20.60 12.05
N SER A 97 8.10 -21.63 12.64
CA SER A 97 9.44 -21.61 13.26
C SER A 97 10.61 -21.21 12.32
N GLN A 98 10.34 -20.71 11.11
CA GLN A 98 11.35 -20.41 10.09
C GLN A 98 11.35 -18.95 9.61
N CYS A 99 10.39 -18.13 10.03
CA CYS A 99 10.41 -16.70 9.75
C CYS A 99 11.01 -15.98 10.96
N GLY A 100 12.22 -15.43 10.81
CA GLY A 100 12.88 -14.64 11.86
C GLY A 100 12.01 -13.49 12.40
N ASP A 101 12.43 -12.88 13.51
CA ASP A 101 11.67 -11.95 14.37
C ASP A 101 11.05 -10.70 13.71
N GLY A 102 11.15 -10.55 12.38
CA GLY A 102 10.53 -9.49 11.62
C GLY A 102 11.05 -8.10 12.00
N VAL A 103 10.35 -7.07 11.53
CA VAL A 103 10.68 -5.69 11.88
C VAL A 103 10.14 -5.36 13.28
N PRO A 104 10.91 -4.69 14.17
CA PRO A 104 10.41 -4.20 15.45
C PRO A 104 9.19 -3.29 15.32
N GLU A 105 8.23 -3.42 16.23
CA GLU A 105 6.94 -2.71 16.18
C GLU A 105 7.06 -1.19 16.21
N THR A 106 8.03 -0.67 16.95
CA THR A 106 8.39 0.76 16.98
C THR A 106 8.73 1.32 15.61
N LYS A 107 9.40 0.54 14.74
CA LYS A 107 9.75 0.94 13.37
C LYS A 107 8.59 0.76 12.40
N LYS A 108 7.65 -0.14 12.69
CA LYS A 108 6.44 -0.34 11.88
C LYS A 108 5.49 0.84 12.01
N GLY A 109 5.26 1.36 13.21
CA GLY A 109 4.39 2.52 13.43
C GLY A 109 4.83 3.78 12.66
N LEU A 110 6.14 3.94 12.44
CA LEU A 110 6.73 5.08 11.73
C LEU A 110 6.74 4.92 10.20
N PHE A 111 6.39 3.74 9.67
CA PHE A 111 6.54 3.42 8.25
C PHE A 111 5.79 4.36 7.32
N ASN A 112 4.50 4.64 7.60
CA ASN A 112 3.67 5.48 6.74
C ASN A 112 4.15 6.93 6.68
N SER A 113 4.57 7.48 7.83
CA SER A 113 5.14 8.83 7.91
C SER A 113 6.44 8.92 7.12
N HIS A 114 7.36 7.98 7.36
CA HIS A 114 8.63 7.91 6.69
C HIS A 114 8.48 7.66 5.18
N PHE A 115 7.51 6.85 4.75
CA PHE A 115 7.21 6.60 3.34
C PHE A 115 6.82 7.90 2.62
N ASN A 116 5.98 8.73 3.25
CA ASN A 116 5.58 10.02 2.70
C ASN A 116 6.77 11.00 2.64
N GLU A 117 7.62 11.04 3.66
CA GLU A 117 8.84 11.86 3.66
C GLU A 117 9.81 11.44 2.56
N VAL A 118 10.05 10.13 2.39
CA VAL A 118 10.90 9.58 1.32
C VAL A 118 10.29 9.89 -0.05
N ALA A 119 8.99 9.70 -0.22
CA ALA A 119 8.30 10.02 -1.48
C ALA A 119 8.43 11.50 -1.84
N ASN A 120 8.31 12.39 -0.85
CA ASN A 120 8.47 13.83 -1.06
C ASN A 120 9.90 14.20 -1.38
N PHE A 121 10.89 13.65 -0.66
CA PHE A 121 12.31 13.87 -0.93
C PHE A 121 12.72 13.46 -2.35
N LEU A 122 12.17 12.36 -2.87
CA LEU A 122 12.43 11.90 -4.23
C LEU A 122 11.62 12.68 -5.28
N LYS A 123 10.50 13.31 -4.90
CA LYS A 123 9.64 14.11 -5.79
C LYS A 123 10.03 15.58 -5.91
N THR A 124 10.93 16.12 -5.07
CA THR A 124 11.11 17.59 -5.00
C THR A 124 11.72 18.22 -6.26
N ASP A 125 12.36 17.46 -7.15
CA ASP A 125 12.97 17.98 -8.39
C ASP A 125 12.09 17.77 -9.63
N VAL A 126 10.80 18.00 -9.46
CA VAL A 126 9.84 17.94 -10.56
C VAL A 126 9.79 19.32 -11.24
N ASP A 127 10.70 19.57 -12.19
CA ASP A 127 10.62 20.72 -13.10
C ASP A 127 9.35 20.57 -13.98
N PRO A 128 8.42 21.54 -13.98
CA PRO A 128 7.22 21.52 -14.82
C PRO A 128 7.53 21.24 -16.29
N ALA A 129 8.69 21.69 -16.80
CA ALA A 129 9.12 21.41 -18.17
C ALA A 129 9.40 19.92 -18.41
N TYR A 130 10.00 19.24 -17.42
CA TYR A 130 10.27 17.81 -17.47
C TYR A 130 8.98 16.97 -17.38
N ILE A 131 8.02 17.38 -16.55
CA ILE A 131 6.68 16.75 -16.52
C ILE A 131 6.02 16.87 -17.89
N MET A 132 6.00 18.06 -18.47
CA MET A 132 5.34 18.29 -19.76
C MET A 132 6.02 17.50 -20.89
N LYS A 133 7.34 17.35 -20.83
CA LYS A 133 8.08 16.44 -21.74
C LYS A 133 7.63 14.99 -21.56
N ARG A 134 7.59 14.48 -20.32
CA ARG A 134 7.18 13.09 -20.02
C ARG A 134 5.71 12.83 -20.33
N ILE A 135 4.81 13.79 -20.08
CA ILE A 135 3.41 13.75 -20.50
C ILE A 135 3.31 13.72 -22.02
N ASN A 136 4.11 14.51 -22.75
CA ASN A 136 4.10 14.52 -24.22
C ASN A 136 4.78 13.29 -24.86
N GLU A 137 5.66 12.61 -24.13
CA GLU A 137 6.24 11.32 -24.51
C GLU A 137 5.29 10.16 -24.16
N SER A 138 4.50 10.30 -23.10
CA SER A 138 3.58 9.26 -22.60
C SER A 138 2.15 9.39 -23.12
N SER A 139 1.75 10.57 -23.60
CA SER A 139 0.47 10.79 -24.26
C SER A 139 0.52 10.04 -25.58
N GLY A 140 -0.32 9.01 -25.69
CA GLY A 140 -0.44 8.13 -26.87
C GLY A 140 -0.77 8.85 -28.19
N SER A 141 -0.89 10.18 -28.18
CA SER A 141 -1.21 11.05 -29.33
C SER A 141 -0.10 11.18 -30.37
N LYS A 142 1.13 10.73 -30.09
CA LYS A 142 2.20 10.59 -31.11
C LYS A 142 2.19 9.24 -31.83
N TYR A 143 1.46 8.26 -31.31
CA TYR A 143 1.27 6.97 -31.96
C TYR A 143 0.08 7.08 -32.91
N SER A 144 0.30 7.73 -34.06
CA SER A 144 -0.62 7.58 -35.19
C SER A 144 -0.47 6.16 -35.75
N ILE A 145 -1.34 5.25 -35.29
CA ILE A 145 -1.49 3.86 -35.79
C ILE A 145 -1.78 3.79 -37.31
N ASN A 146 -2.01 4.92 -37.99
CA ASN A 146 -2.26 4.98 -39.44
C ASN A 146 -1.47 6.11 -40.14
N LYS A 147 -0.14 6.06 -40.13
CA LYS A 147 0.70 6.86 -41.05
C LYS A 147 1.78 6.02 -41.73
N GLU A 148 1.45 4.79 -42.13
CA GLU A 148 2.22 4.17 -43.19
C GLU A 148 1.93 4.92 -44.50
N PRO A 149 2.94 5.48 -45.21
CA PRO A 149 2.70 5.97 -46.55
C PRO A 149 2.19 4.80 -47.39
N PRO A 150 1.16 4.98 -48.23
CA PRO A 150 0.58 3.90 -49.01
C PRO A 150 1.72 3.20 -49.77
N ARG A 151 1.90 1.90 -49.51
CA ARG A 151 2.88 1.07 -50.19
C ARG A 151 2.60 1.22 -51.69
N LYS A 152 3.52 1.86 -52.42
CA LYS A 152 3.41 1.96 -53.88
C LYS A 152 3.35 0.53 -54.41
N ALA A 153 2.22 0.17 -55.00
CA ALA A 153 2.06 -1.13 -55.62
C ALA A 153 3.16 -1.30 -56.67
N GLU A 154 4.02 -2.29 -56.48
CA GLU A 154 5.00 -2.64 -57.50
C GLU A 154 4.23 -3.08 -58.76
N PRO A 155 4.56 -2.55 -59.95
CA PRO A 155 3.87 -2.95 -61.17
C PRO A 155 4.08 -4.46 -61.37
N VAL A 156 2.98 -5.19 -61.55
CA VAL A 156 3.00 -6.63 -61.78
C VAL A 156 3.79 -6.89 -63.06
N LEU A 157 5.03 -7.36 -62.92
CA LEU A 157 5.84 -7.75 -64.07
C LEU A 157 5.14 -8.93 -64.77
N PRO A 158 5.08 -8.96 -66.12
CA PRO A 158 4.44 -10.05 -66.82
C PRO A 158 5.11 -11.37 -66.46
N VAL A 159 4.31 -12.32 -65.96
CA VAL A 159 4.76 -13.69 -65.70
C VAL A 159 5.16 -14.31 -67.03
N ARG A 160 6.47 -14.44 -67.28
CA ARG A 160 6.98 -15.16 -68.45
C ARG A 160 6.71 -16.65 -68.23
N SER A 161 6.09 -17.30 -69.21
CA SER A 161 6.01 -18.75 -69.23
C SER A 161 7.42 -19.34 -69.24
N VAL A 162 7.67 -20.32 -68.36
CA VAL A 162 8.92 -21.11 -68.29
C VAL A 162 8.93 -22.15 -69.42
N TYR A 163 8.50 -21.77 -70.62
CA TYR A 163 8.48 -22.65 -71.78
C TYR A 163 9.59 -22.24 -72.73
N GLU A 164 10.71 -22.96 -72.69
CA GLU A 164 11.67 -22.94 -73.79
C GLU A 164 11.18 -23.92 -74.87
N PRO A 165 10.81 -23.45 -76.07
CA PRO A 165 10.42 -24.33 -77.15
C PRO A 165 11.61 -25.23 -77.51
N VAL A 166 11.39 -26.54 -77.47
CA VAL A 166 12.39 -27.56 -77.77
C VAL A 166 12.91 -27.32 -79.20
N LYS A 167 14.18 -26.95 -79.33
CA LYS A 167 14.81 -26.73 -80.64
C LYS A 167 14.89 -28.07 -81.36
N ILE A 168 14.21 -28.18 -82.51
CA ILE A 168 14.28 -29.34 -83.40
C ILE A 168 15.76 -29.50 -83.82
N PRO A 169 16.42 -30.64 -83.50
CA PRO A 169 17.78 -30.88 -83.95
C PRO A 169 17.83 -30.88 -85.48
N ASN A 170 18.79 -30.14 -86.06
CA ASN A 170 18.99 -30.13 -87.50
C ASN A 170 19.59 -31.46 -87.95
N ILE A 171 18.72 -32.41 -88.29
CA ILE A 171 19.04 -33.80 -88.65
C ILE A 171 20.05 -33.87 -89.80
N ALA A 172 19.98 -32.91 -90.73
CA ALA A 172 20.90 -32.82 -91.87
C ALA A 172 22.32 -32.39 -91.48
N ALA A 173 22.49 -31.61 -90.40
CA ALA A 173 23.81 -31.24 -89.87
C ALA A 173 24.44 -32.40 -89.07
N MET A 174 23.63 -33.16 -88.31
CA MET A 174 24.10 -34.34 -87.58
C MET A 174 24.52 -35.48 -88.51
N GLN A 175 23.81 -35.72 -89.62
CA GLN A 175 24.17 -36.74 -90.60
C GLN A 175 25.47 -36.39 -91.37
N ARG A 176 25.79 -35.10 -91.54
CA ARG A 176 27.06 -34.66 -92.12
C ARG A 176 28.24 -34.79 -91.15
N ALA A 177 28.01 -34.59 -89.85
CA ALA A 177 29.03 -34.77 -88.82
C ALA A 177 29.35 -36.26 -88.54
N ALA A 178 28.41 -37.17 -88.79
CA ALA A 178 28.60 -38.61 -88.65
C ALA A 178 29.37 -39.27 -89.81
N ALA A 179 29.74 -38.51 -90.84
CA ALA A 179 30.50 -38.99 -91.99
C ALA A 179 31.96 -38.50 -91.95
N SER A 180 32.69 -38.80 -90.86
CA SER A 180 34.15 -38.77 -90.88
C SER A 180 34.67 -40.18 -91.23
N PRO A 181 35.52 -40.37 -92.25
CA PRO A 181 35.90 -41.71 -92.76
C PRO A 181 36.79 -42.58 -91.86
N GLU A 182 37.15 -42.14 -90.65
CA GLU A 182 38.26 -42.75 -89.89
C GLU A 182 37.89 -43.85 -88.89
N ASP A 183 36.60 -44.09 -88.58
CA ASP A 183 36.20 -45.17 -87.65
C ASP A 183 35.52 -46.37 -88.34
N ARG A 184 36.22 -46.95 -89.33
CA ARG A 184 35.87 -48.28 -89.87
C ARG A 184 36.38 -49.37 -88.93
N ILE A 185 35.52 -49.85 -88.04
CA ILE A 185 35.75 -51.02 -87.18
C ILE A 185 35.91 -52.28 -88.05
N LYS A 186 37.02 -53.00 -87.89
CA LYS A 186 37.27 -54.30 -88.55
C LYS A 186 36.45 -55.42 -87.89
N PRO A 187 35.95 -56.41 -88.66
CA PRO A 187 35.13 -57.49 -88.11
C PRO A 187 35.97 -58.43 -87.24
N VAL A 188 35.56 -58.63 -85.98
CA VAL A 188 36.11 -59.65 -85.09
C VAL A 188 35.12 -60.80 -85.00
N GLY A 189 35.61 -62.03 -85.22
CA GLY A 189 34.82 -63.26 -85.25
C GLY A 189 34.09 -63.54 -83.95
N SER A 190 32.85 -64.01 -84.07
CA SER A 190 31.98 -64.34 -82.95
C SER A 190 32.43 -65.62 -82.24
N VAL A 191 32.80 -65.50 -80.97
CA VAL A 191 32.68 -66.59 -79.99
C VAL A 191 31.46 -66.25 -79.13
N TYR A 192 30.29 -66.80 -79.50
CA TYR A 192 29.05 -66.61 -78.75
C TYR A 192 28.86 -67.81 -77.81
N GLN A 193 28.94 -67.57 -76.51
CA GLN A 193 28.32 -68.44 -75.51
C GLN A 193 27.06 -67.74 -74.98
N PRO A 194 25.87 -68.37 -75.03
CA PRO A 194 24.67 -67.73 -74.53
C PRO A 194 24.77 -67.52 -73.02
N ILE A 195 24.79 -66.26 -72.57
CA ILE A 195 24.69 -65.92 -71.15
C ILE A 195 23.22 -66.07 -70.75
N HIS A 196 22.94 -66.96 -69.82
CA HIS A 196 21.61 -67.10 -69.22
C HIS A 196 21.43 -65.99 -68.18
N LEU A 197 20.62 -64.96 -68.51
CA LEU A 197 20.26 -63.93 -67.54
C LEU A 197 19.32 -64.53 -66.48
N PRO A 198 19.62 -64.40 -65.17
CA PRO A 198 18.68 -64.78 -64.14
C PRO A 198 17.44 -63.88 -64.20
N ASN A 199 16.24 -64.47 -64.07
CA ASN A 199 14.97 -63.75 -64.09
C ASN A 199 14.99 -62.55 -63.12
N PRO A 200 14.52 -61.37 -63.54
CA PRO A 200 14.48 -60.21 -62.66
C PRO A 200 13.58 -60.51 -61.46
N LYS A 201 14.08 -60.29 -60.25
CA LYS A 201 13.27 -60.35 -59.02
C LYS A 201 12.17 -59.29 -59.11
N PRO A 202 10.93 -59.58 -58.70
CA PRO A 202 9.81 -58.64 -58.86
C PRO A 202 10.03 -57.42 -57.95
N LEU A 203 10.45 -56.30 -58.55
CA LEU A 203 10.66 -55.02 -57.85
C LEU A 203 9.34 -54.36 -57.40
N VAL A 204 8.22 -54.79 -57.97
CA VAL A 204 6.87 -54.24 -57.73
C VAL A 204 6.45 -54.41 -56.26
N GLN A 205 6.77 -55.54 -55.63
CA GLN A 205 6.33 -55.83 -54.25
C GLN A 205 7.03 -55.01 -53.15
N ARG A 206 8.20 -54.41 -53.44
CA ARG A 206 8.96 -53.62 -52.46
C ARG A 206 8.52 -52.16 -52.47
N GLU A 207 8.26 -51.60 -53.64
CA GLU A 207 7.76 -50.23 -53.78
C GLU A 207 6.32 -50.10 -53.30
N GLU A 208 5.47 -51.09 -53.56
CA GLU A 208 4.08 -51.12 -53.07
C GLU A 208 4.02 -51.17 -51.53
N ARG A 209 4.81 -52.05 -50.90
CA ARG A 209 4.90 -52.13 -49.43
C ARG A 209 5.40 -50.84 -48.80
N LYS A 210 6.33 -50.14 -49.46
CA LYS A 210 6.85 -48.86 -48.98
C LYS A 210 5.80 -47.75 -49.08
N ARG A 211 5.04 -47.71 -50.18
CA ARG A 211 3.91 -46.77 -50.33
C ARG A 211 2.80 -47.05 -49.31
N GLU A 212 2.49 -48.31 -49.04
CA GLU A 212 1.51 -48.68 -48.01
C GLU A 212 1.96 -48.28 -46.59
N SER A 213 3.25 -48.47 -46.25
CA SER A 213 3.77 -48.01 -44.96
C SER A 213 3.76 -46.49 -44.83
N GLU A 214 4.15 -45.77 -45.88
CA GLU A 214 4.14 -44.29 -45.90
C GLU A 214 2.71 -43.73 -45.80
N LEU A 215 1.71 -44.37 -46.42
CA LEU A 215 0.30 -43.99 -46.30
C LEU A 215 -0.24 -44.22 -44.89
N ARG A 216 0.10 -45.36 -44.26
CA ARG A 216 -0.31 -45.66 -42.88
C ARG A 216 0.30 -44.70 -41.87
N GLU A 217 1.58 -44.37 -42.03
CA GLU A 217 2.28 -43.41 -41.18
C GLU A 217 1.65 -42.02 -41.29
N LYS A 218 1.33 -41.58 -42.50
CA LYS A 218 0.66 -40.30 -42.75
C LYS A 218 -0.78 -40.25 -42.22
N GLU A 219 -1.48 -41.38 -42.20
CA GLU A 219 -2.82 -41.50 -41.64
C GLU A 219 -2.82 -41.51 -40.11
N GLU A 220 -1.83 -42.15 -39.48
CA GLU A 220 -1.59 -42.08 -38.03
C GLU A 220 -1.18 -40.68 -37.59
N GLU A 221 -0.33 -40.00 -38.36
CA GLU A 221 0.07 -38.62 -38.09
C GLU A 221 -1.13 -37.68 -38.16
N ARG A 222 -1.98 -37.81 -39.18
CA ARG A 222 -3.26 -37.09 -39.26
C ARG A 222 -4.16 -37.35 -38.06
N ARG A 223 -4.34 -38.61 -37.65
CA ARG A 223 -5.15 -38.96 -36.47
C ARG A 223 -4.59 -38.32 -35.19
N LYS A 224 -3.27 -38.33 -35.00
CA LYS A 224 -2.63 -37.67 -33.85
C LYS A 224 -2.85 -36.17 -33.86
N THR A 225 -2.72 -35.51 -35.02
CA THR A 225 -2.98 -34.06 -35.12
C THR A 225 -4.45 -33.70 -34.85
N GLU A 226 -5.40 -34.51 -35.33
CA GLU A 226 -6.83 -34.30 -35.08
C GLU A 226 -7.18 -34.50 -33.59
N GLU A 227 -6.55 -35.48 -32.93
CA GLU A 227 -6.73 -35.74 -31.49
C GLU A 227 -6.10 -34.63 -30.62
N GLU A 228 -4.92 -34.15 -30.99
CA GLU A 228 -4.25 -33.02 -30.32
C GLU A 228 -5.03 -31.70 -30.48
N GLU A 229 -5.57 -31.43 -31.68
CA GLU A 229 -6.44 -30.28 -31.91
C GLU A 229 -7.73 -30.34 -31.10
N LEU A 230 -8.33 -31.52 -30.95
CA LEU A 230 -9.52 -31.72 -30.11
C LEU A 230 -9.18 -31.53 -28.62
N ALA A 231 -8.04 -32.05 -28.17
CA ALA A 231 -7.54 -31.85 -26.82
C ALA A 231 -7.28 -30.36 -26.53
N ARG A 232 -6.69 -29.63 -27.50
CA ARG A 232 -6.45 -28.19 -27.39
C ARG A 232 -7.76 -27.42 -27.28
N ARG A 233 -8.74 -27.71 -28.14
CA ARG A 233 -10.08 -27.08 -28.07
C ARG A 233 -10.78 -27.34 -26.74
N ASN A 234 -10.74 -28.57 -26.24
CA ASN A 234 -11.33 -28.91 -24.94
C ASN A 234 -10.60 -28.23 -23.78
N ALA A 235 -9.27 -28.07 -23.86
CA ALA A 235 -8.48 -27.35 -22.86
C ALA A 235 -8.80 -25.85 -22.88
N GLU A 236 -8.88 -25.23 -24.06
CA GLU A 236 -9.28 -23.82 -24.24
C GLU A 236 -10.69 -23.57 -23.68
N GLU A 237 -11.64 -24.48 -23.92
CA GLU A 237 -12.99 -24.37 -23.36
C GLU A 237 -13.03 -24.50 -21.84
N ARG A 238 -12.20 -25.38 -21.26
CA ARG A 238 -12.04 -25.47 -19.79
C ARG A 238 -11.45 -24.20 -19.19
N ILE A 239 -10.46 -23.61 -19.86
CA ILE A 239 -9.86 -22.34 -19.43
C ILE A 239 -10.89 -21.22 -19.49
N ARG A 240 -11.65 -21.12 -20.59
CA ARG A 240 -12.73 -20.11 -20.74
C ARG A 240 -13.76 -20.25 -19.62
N LYS A 241 -14.23 -21.47 -19.36
CA LYS A 241 -15.22 -21.72 -18.30
C LYS A 241 -14.68 -21.41 -16.90
N ALA A 242 -13.42 -21.73 -16.63
CA ALA A 242 -12.77 -21.39 -15.37
C ALA A 242 -12.57 -19.88 -15.20
N GLN A 243 -12.31 -19.15 -16.30
CA GLN A 243 -12.24 -17.68 -16.29
C GLN A 243 -13.61 -17.07 -15.99
N GLU A 244 -14.67 -17.53 -16.65
CA GLU A 244 -16.05 -17.08 -16.40
C GLU A 244 -16.47 -17.34 -14.93
N GLU A 245 -16.17 -18.53 -14.38
CA GLU A 245 -16.46 -18.87 -12.99
C GLU A 245 -15.67 -18.00 -12.00
N ARG A 246 -14.40 -17.72 -12.30
CA ARG A 246 -13.57 -16.81 -11.49
C ARG A 246 -14.11 -15.38 -11.51
N GLU A 247 -14.53 -14.89 -12.68
CA GLU A 247 -15.13 -13.55 -12.82
C GLU A 247 -16.45 -13.45 -12.03
N GLN A 248 -17.28 -14.49 -12.07
CA GLN A 248 -18.51 -14.54 -11.26
C GLN A 248 -18.22 -14.54 -9.76
N LEU A 249 -17.21 -15.28 -9.29
CA LEU A 249 -16.81 -15.27 -7.89
C LEU A 249 -16.29 -13.90 -7.44
N VAL A 250 -15.52 -13.21 -8.30
CA VAL A 250 -15.02 -11.86 -8.01
C VAL A 250 -16.18 -10.86 -7.92
N GLU A 251 -17.15 -10.92 -8.83
CA GLU A 251 -18.30 -10.02 -8.78
C GLU A 251 -19.20 -10.33 -7.58
N ALA A 252 -19.43 -11.61 -7.26
CA ALA A 252 -20.18 -12.01 -6.07
C ALA A 252 -19.49 -11.55 -4.77
N ALA A 253 -18.16 -11.64 -4.70
CA ALA A 253 -17.40 -11.13 -3.57
C ALA A 253 -17.48 -9.60 -3.45
N ARG A 254 -17.51 -8.88 -4.59
CA ARG A 254 -17.69 -7.43 -4.61
C ARG A 254 -19.06 -7.02 -4.10
N ILE A 255 -20.13 -7.70 -4.55
CA ILE A 255 -21.49 -7.46 -4.09
C ILE A 255 -21.59 -7.71 -2.58
N ARG A 256 -21.07 -8.84 -2.10
CA ARG A 256 -21.07 -9.15 -0.67
C ARG A 256 -20.33 -8.10 0.17
N LYS A 257 -19.21 -7.58 -0.35
CA LYS A 257 -18.47 -6.51 0.33
C LYS A 257 -19.30 -5.22 0.43
N LEU A 258 -19.98 -4.83 -0.65
CA LEU A 258 -20.87 -3.67 -0.67
C LEU A 258 -22.08 -3.84 0.25
N GLU A 259 -22.63 -5.06 0.38
CA GLU A 259 -23.71 -5.36 1.32
C GLU A 259 -23.27 -5.20 2.76
N ILE A 260 -22.10 -5.73 3.13
CA ILE A 260 -21.54 -5.58 4.48
C ILE A 260 -21.30 -4.10 4.81
N GLU A 261 -20.70 -3.34 3.89
CA GLU A 261 -20.44 -1.90 4.08
C GLU A 261 -21.75 -1.11 4.22
N LYS A 262 -22.80 -1.49 3.47
CA LYS A 262 -24.11 -0.85 3.56
C LYS A 262 -24.82 -1.19 4.87
N GLU A 263 -24.70 -2.43 5.37
CA GLU A 263 -25.23 -2.83 6.68
C GLU A 263 -24.53 -2.07 7.81
N GLU A 264 -23.22 -1.90 7.72
CA GLU A 264 -22.44 -1.12 8.69
C GLU A 264 -22.82 0.36 8.67
N GLN A 265 -23.03 0.95 7.47
CA GLN A 265 -23.54 2.32 7.35
C GLN A 265 -24.94 2.49 7.95
N LEU A 266 -25.85 1.56 7.69
CA LEU A 266 -27.19 1.58 8.28
C LEU A 266 -27.13 1.47 9.80
N LYS A 267 -26.26 0.61 10.33
CA LYS A 267 -26.07 0.47 11.77
C LYS A 267 -25.53 1.76 12.41
N ASN A 268 -24.52 2.37 11.79
CA ASN A 268 -23.98 3.65 12.25
C ASN A 268 -25.00 4.78 12.18
N GLU A 269 -25.85 4.82 11.14
CA GLU A 269 -26.92 5.81 11.01
C GLU A 269 -28.02 5.60 12.07
N GLU A 270 -28.37 4.35 12.39
CA GLU A 270 -29.30 4.02 13.47
C GLU A 270 -28.74 4.38 14.85
N GLU A 271 -27.46 4.07 15.11
CA GLU A 271 -26.77 4.45 16.35
C GLU A 271 -26.73 5.98 16.50
N LEU A 272 -26.41 6.71 15.42
CA LEU A 272 -26.42 8.19 15.45
C LEU A 272 -27.83 8.73 15.75
N ARG A 273 -28.88 8.18 15.14
CA ARG A 273 -30.26 8.58 15.42
C ARG A 273 -30.68 8.30 16.87
N GLN A 274 -30.19 7.21 17.46
CA GLN A 274 -30.45 6.91 18.88
C GLN A 274 -29.79 7.94 19.77
N VAL A 275 -28.52 8.27 19.52
CA VAL A 275 -27.78 9.30 20.29
C VAL A 275 -28.45 10.67 20.15
N GLU A 276 -28.87 11.06 18.95
CA GLU A 276 -29.59 12.33 18.73
C GLU A 276 -30.94 12.34 19.47
N ALA A 277 -31.68 11.24 19.46
CA ALA A 277 -32.96 11.14 20.17
C ALA A 277 -32.77 11.19 21.69
N GLU A 278 -31.75 10.54 22.23
CA GLU A 278 -31.40 10.58 23.66
C GLU A 278 -30.97 11.99 24.09
N GLN A 279 -30.17 12.67 23.27
CA GLN A 279 -29.77 14.05 23.51
C GLN A 279 -30.98 15.00 23.52
N GLN A 280 -31.92 14.83 22.59
CA GLN A 280 -33.17 15.60 22.58
C GLN A 280 -34.06 15.30 23.79
N GLN A 281 -34.09 14.05 24.27
CA GLN A 281 -34.82 13.69 25.49
C GLN A 281 -34.19 14.36 26.72
N LEU A 282 -32.86 14.31 26.86
CA LEU A 282 -32.12 15.01 27.91
C LEU A 282 -32.35 16.52 27.85
N GLU A 283 -32.38 17.12 26.66
CA GLU A 283 -32.66 18.54 26.49
C GLU A 283 -34.10 18.90 26.89
N GLN A 284 -35.08 18.06 26.54
CA GLN A 284 -36.46 18.22 26.98
C GLN A 284 -36.61 18.05 28.49
N GLU A 285 -35.94 17.06 29.08
CA GLU A 285 -35.92 16.83 30.52
C GLU A 285 -35.27 18.01 31.25
N LEU A 286 -34.14 18.50 30.75
CA LEU A 286 -33.48 19.70 31.25
C LEU A 286 -34.41 20.91 31.16
N ALA A 287 -35.07 21.12 30.03
CA ALA A 287 -36.04 22.22 29.86
C ALA A 287 -37.21 22.11 30.86
N GLN A 288 -37.71 20.89 31.11
CA GLN A 288 -38.74 20.65 32.11
C GLN A 288 -38.25 20.92 33.54
N THR A 289 -37.01 20.51 33.87
CA THR A 289 -36.41 20.79 35.18
C THR A 289 -36.17 22.29 35.39
N VAL A 290 -35.82 23.04 34.34
CA VAL A 290 -35.65 24.50 34.38
C VAL A 290 -37.01 25.19 34.58
N GLU A 291 -38.07 24.70 33.94
CA GLU A 291 -39.44 25.20 34.13
C GLU A 291 -39.93 24.95 35.57
N LEU A 292 -39.72 23.74 36.10
CA LEU A 292 -40.01 23.38 37.50
C LEU A 292 -39.14 24.15 38.51
N ALA A 293 -37.88 24.45 38.17
CA ALA A 293 -36.98 25.29 38.96
C ALA A 293 -37.44 26.76 38.97
N ALA A 294 -38.00 27.26 37.87
CA ALA A 294 -38.57 28.62 37.81
C ALA A 294 -39.82 28.76 38.68
N ASP A 295 -40.71 27.76 38.70
CA ASP A 295 -41.90 27.74 39.56
C ASP A 295 -41.55 27.56 41.05
N THR A 296 -40.49 26.82 41.36
CA THR A 296 -39.99 26.70 42.75
C THR A 296 -39.22 27.94 43.20
N ALA A 297 -38.58 28.67 42.29
CA ALA A 297 -37.91 29.95 42.57
C ALA A 297 -38.87 31.07 43.01
N GLU A 298 -40.18 30.98 42.75
CA GLU A 298 -41.17 31.94 43.27
C GLU A 298 -41.52 31.70 44.76
N LEU A 299 -41.17 30.54 45.33
CA LEU A 299 -41.46 30.17 46.74
C LEU A 299 -40.24 30.15 47.68
N VAL A 300 -39.02 30.32 47.18
CA VAL A 300 -37.78 30.38 47.98
C VAL A 300 -37.00 31.66 47.70
N ALA A 301 -37.64 32.82 47.92
CA ALA A 301 -36.98 34.12 47.98
C ALA A 301 -36.40 34.45 49.38
N ALA A 302 -36.11 33.44 50.19
CA ALA A 302 -35.39 33.60 51.44
C ALA A 302 -34.44 32.42 51.63
N ASP A 303 -33.17 32.78 51.83
CA ASP A 303 -31.99 31.94 52.08
C ASP A 303 -31.29 31.28 50.88
N ALA A 304 -30.01 31.67 50.79
CA ALA A 304 -28.87 30.98 50.21
C ALA A 304 -28.77 30.89 48.67
N ILE A 305 -27.81 31.62 48.10
CA ILE A 305 -27.18 31.24 46.83
C ILE A 305 -25.66 31.27 46.99
N VAL A 306 -25.13 30.10 47.35
CA VAL A 306 -23.85 29.56 46.90
C VAL A 306 -24.21 28.47 45.89
N GLY A 307 -23.53 28.43 44.75
CA GLY A 307 -23.36 27.21 43.97
C GLY A 307 -24.28 27.03 42.75
N ILE A 308 -23.79 27.43 41.58
CA ILE A 308 -24.14 26.76 40.31
C ILE A 308 -22.80 26.31 39.72
N SER A 309 -22.60 24.99 39.66
CA SER A 309 -21.43 24.33 39.08
C SER A 309 -21.58 24.22 37.56
N SER A 310 -21.07 25.21 36.84
CA SER A 310 -20.39 24.98 35.57
C SER A 310 -18.90 24.94 35.88
N GLU A 311 -18.17 23.93 35.42
CA GLU A 311 -16.73 23.79 35.68
C GLU A 311 -15.97 25.10 35.41
N SER A 312 -15.67 25.86 36.47
CA SER A 312 -14.99 27.14 36.36
C SER A 312 -13.50 26.88 36.30
N LEU A 313 -12.93 27.08 35.11
CA LEU A 313 -11.50 27.07 34.89
C LEU A 313 -10.85 28.23 35.68
N SER A 314 -9.69 27.95 36.28
CA SER A 314 -8.86 28.92 37.00
C SER A 314 -7.44 28.92 36.41
N ALA A 315 -6.76 30.06 36.45
CA ALA A 315 -5.38 30.21 35.98
C ALA A 315 -4.58 31.14 36.89
N VAL A 316 -3.27 30.90 37.01
CA VAL A 316 -2.32 31.82 37.64
C VAL A 316 -1.68 32.70 36.57
N VAL A 317 -1.57 34.00 36.83
CA VAL A 317 -0.91 34.94 35.92
C VAL A 317 0.61 34.76 36.00
N LEU A 318 1.24 34.46 34.87
CA LEU A 318 2.70 34.34 34.75
C LEU A 318 3.40 35.68 34.44
N TYR A 319 2.70 36.60 33.77
CA TYR A 319 3.27 37.90 33.39
C TYR A 319 2.22 39.00 33.54
N ALA A 320 2.64 40.17 34.02
CA ALA A 320 1.77 41.34 34.07
C ALA A 320 1.37 41.81 32.66
N TYR A 321 0.14 42.28 32.51
CA TYR A 321 -0.43 42.80 31.27
C TYR A 321 -1.17 44.10 31.54
N ASP A 322 -0.84 45.16 30.79
CA ASP A 322 -1.58 46.42 30.83
C ASP A 322 -2.69 46.38 29.78
N ALA A 323 -3.94 46.58 30.21
CA ALA A 323 -5.09 46.62 29.31
C ALA A 323 -5.10 47.90 28.46
N ASP A 324 -5.18 47.75 27.15
CA ASP A 324 -5.21 48.86 26.20
C ASP A 324 -6.65 49.29 25.85
N GLU A 325 -7.60 48.35 25.93
CA GLU A 325 -9.01 48.55 25.62
C GLU A 325 -9.92 48.35 26.83
N GLY A 326 -11.10 48.99 26.87
CA GLY A 326 -12.01 48.95 28.03
C GLY A 326 -12.68 47.59 28.29
N ASN A 327 -12.56 46.66 27.36
CA ASN A 327 -13.00 45.26 27.44
C ASN A 327 -11.88 44.31 27.92
N GLU A 328 -10.65 44.81 28.07
CA GLU A 328 -9.51 44.05 28.54
C GLU A 328 -9.32 44.22 30.06
N MET A 329 -8.80 43.18 30.70
CA MET A 329 -8.49 43.18 32.13
C MET A 329 -6.97 43.25 32.33
N PRO A 330 -6.47 44.23 33.10
CA PRO A 330 -5.05 44.28 33.42
C PRO A 330 -4.68 43.13 34.36
N LEU A 331 -3.62 42.40 34.03
CA LEU A 331 -3.12 41.26 34.79
C LEU A 331 -1.94 41.69 35.69
N VAL A 332 -1.92 41.18 36.93
CA VAL A 332 -0.77 41.32 37.83
C VAL A 332 -0.10 39.96 37.98
N GLU A 333 1.23 39.90 37.80
CA GLU A 333 2.00 38.66 37.95
C GLU A 333 1.74 38.00 39.32
N GLY A 334 1.37 36.72 39.31
CA GLY A 334 1.01 35.94 40.49
C GLY A 334 -0.45 36.02 40.94
N GLU A 335 -1.30 36.83 40.29
CA GLU A 335 -2.74 36.91 40.57
C GLU A 335 -3.48 35.66 40.03
N ILE A 336 -4.57 35.25 40.69
CA ILE A 336 -5.44 34.14 40.25
C ILE A 336 -6.65 34.70 39.50
N ILE A 337 -6.91 34.15 38.32
CA ILE A 337 -8.11 34.42 37.53
C ILE A 337 -9.05 33.22 37.60
N THR A 338 -10.31 33.47 37.87
CA THR A 338 -11.38 32.46 38.02
C THR A 338 -12.48 32.67 36.99
N ASN A 339 -13.36 31.68 36.83
CA ASN A 339 -14.45 31.70 35.85
C ASN A 339 -13.97 31.97 34.42
N ILE A 340 -12.90 31.27 34.02
CA ILE A 340 -12.28 31.48 32.71
C ILE A 340 -13.14 30.89 31.59
N VAL A 341 -13.42 31.69 30.57
CA VAL A 341 -14.07 31.30 29.32
C VAL A 341 -13.06 31.46 28.18
N GLN A 342 -12.73 30.36 27.52
CA GLN A 342 -11.82 30.36 26.37
C GLN A 342 -12.59 30.76 25.11
N LEU A 343 -12.48 32.02 24.68
CA LEU A 343 -13.16 32.50 23.48
C LEU A 343 -12.44 32.05 22.20
N ASP A 344 -11.11 32.10 22.21
CA ASP A 344 -10.24 31.59 21.14
C ASP A 344 -8.86 31.13 21.66
N GLU A 345 -7.96 30.76 20.74
CA GLU A 345 -6.60 30.29 21.07
C GLU A 345 -5.67 31.37 21.65
N GLY A 346 -6.04 32.66 21.55
CA GLY A 346 -5.21 33.80 21.96
C GLY A 346 -5.77 34.62 23.12
N TRP A 347 -7.09 34.65 23.32
CA TRP A 347 -7.78 35.54 24.25
C TRP A 347 -8.85 34.81 25.05
N TRP A 348 -8.74 34.93 26.38
CA TRP A 348 -9.69 34.35 27.34
C TRP A 348 -10.39 35.47 28.12
N GLU A 349 -11.61 35.22 28.57
CA GLU A 349 -12.35 36.10 29.47
C GLU A 349 -12.32 35.50 30.88
N GLY A 350 -12.17 36.32 31.93
CA GLY A 350 -12.22 35.83 33.30
C GLY A 350 -12.41 36.94 34.33
N VAL A 351 -12.40 36.55 35.60
CA VAL A 351 -12.61 37.44 36.74
C VAL A 351 -11.45 37.29 37.71
N SER A 352 -10.90 38.42 38.18
CA SER A 352 -9.89 38.45 39.25
C SER A 352 -10.42 37.77 40.52
N GLU A 353 -9.53 37.17 41.31
CA GLU A 353 -9.83 36.51 42.60
C GLU A 353 -10.71 37.37 43.53
N ASP A 354 -10.48 38.68 43.57
CA ASP A 354 -11.24 39.63 44.40
C ASP A 354 -12.60 40.04 43.79
N GLY A 355 -12.94 39.53 42.60
CA GLY A 355 -14.14 39.92 41.86
C GLY A 355 -14.13 41.36 41.33
N SER A 356 -13.03 42.08 41.53
CA SER A 356 -12.93 43.54 41.30
C SER A 356 -12.75 43.92 39.83
N LYS A 357 -12.21 43.00 39.03
CA LYS A 357 -11.93 43.18 37.61
C LYS A 357 -12.47 41.99 36.84
N LYS A 358 -13.06 42.27 35.67
CA LYS A 358 -13.52 41.28 34.70
C LYS A 358 -13.20 41.81 33.30
N GLY A 359 -12.69 40.95 32.43
CA GLY A 359 -12.41 41.31 31.05
C GLY A 359 -11.58 40.26 30.32
N LEU A 360 -11.16 40.62 29.11
CA LEU A 360 -10.34 39.80 28.24
C LEU A 360 -8.86 39.90 28.61
N PHE A 361 -8.14 38.80 28.49
CA PHE A 361 -6.69 38.77 28.67
C PHE A 361 -6.02 37.71 27.77
N PRO A 362 -4.73 37.85 27.45
CA PRO A 362 -4.03 36.91 26.57
C PRO A 362 -3.80 35.55 27.22
N ALA A 363 -4.13 34.46 26.51
CA ALA A 363 -4.02 33.09 27.00
C ALA A 363 -2.58 32.69 27.38
N ASN A 364 -1.57 33.24 26.70
CA ASN A 364 -0.16 32.95 26.93
C ASN A 364 0.46 33.68 28.13
N TYR A 365 -0.30 34.55 28.81
CA TYR A 365 0.13 35.27 30.00
C TYR A 365 -0.32 34.58 31.29
N VAL A 366 -1.08 33.50 31.18
CA VAL A 366 -1.59 32.73 32.31
C VAL A 366 -1.30 31.24 32.13
N GLU A 367 -1.20 30.52 33.23
CA GLU A 367 -1.09 29.07 33.27
C GLU A 367 -2.33 28.52 33.96
N LEU A 368 -3.09 27.65 33.28
CA LEU A 368 -4.25 27.00 33.88
C LEU A 368 -3.82 26.22 35.11
N ILE A 369 -4.37 26.60 36.26
CA ILE A 369 -4.22 25.84 37.50
C ILE A 369 -5.43 24.92 37.58
N ALA A 370 -5.19 23.61 37.51
CA ALA A 370 -6.20 22.64 37.89
C ALA A 370 -6.62 22.98 39.33
N ASN A 371 -7.89 23.32 39.55
CA ASN A 371 -8.38 23.71 40.86
C ASN A 371 -7.89 22.69 41.90
N PRO A 372 -7.10 23.09 42.91
CA PRO A 372 -6.70 22.19 44.00
C PRO A 372 -7.89 21.81 44.91
N HIS A 373 -9.11 22.18 44.52
CA HIS A 373 -10.37 21.76 45.10
C HIS A 373 -11.12 20.68 44.31
N GLN A 374 -10.53 20.12 43.24
CA GLN A 374 -11.04 18.96 42.50
C GLN A 374 -10.12 17.74 42.60
N SER A 375 -9.58 17.49 43.78
CA SER A 375 -9.02 16.18 44.14
C SER A 375 -9.70 15.54 45.34
N ALA A 376 -11.00 15.78 45.48
CA ALA A 376 -11.89 14.74 46.00
C ALA A 376 -12.25 13.75 44.88
N GLY A 377 -11.27 13.40 44.04
CA GLY A 377 -11.37 12.29 43.11
C GLY A 377 -11.60 11.04 43.92
N GLN A 378 -12.51 10.21 43.43
CA GLN A 378 -13.04 9.00 44.05
C GLN A 378 -12.01 8.34 44.98
N THR A 379 -12.40 8.15 46.24
CA THR A 379 -11.53 7.54 47.24
C THR A 379 -11.89 6.08 47.37
N ALA A 380 -10.92 5.24 47.67
CA ALA A 380 -11.19 3.83 47.95
C ALA A 380 -10.48 3.40 49.23
N ILE A 381 -11.07 2.45 49.94
CA ILE A 381 -10.49 1.82 51.12
C ILE A 381 -9.94 0.47 50.70
N ALA A 382 -8.67 0.20 51.00
CA ALA A 382 -8.07 -1.10 50.77
C ALA A 382 -8.77 -2.18 51.60
N LEU A 383 -9.25 -3.24 50.94
CA LEU A 383 -9.86 -4.40 51.59
C LEU A 383 -8.83 -5.43 52.06
N TYR A 384 -7.62 -5.40 51.47
CA TYR A 384 -6.50 -6.29 51.77
C TYR A 384 -5.18 -5.52 51.71
N ASP A 385 -4.14 -6.09 52.30
CA ASP A 385 -2.77 -5.66 52.10
C ASP A 385 -2.29 -5.97 50.67
N TYR A 386 -1.54 -5.04 50.09
CA TYR A 386 -0.95 -5.19 48.77
C TYR A 386 0.49 -4.67 48.79
N GLU A 387 1.41 -5.50 48.30
CA GLU A 387 2.82 -5.15 48.11
C GLU A 387 3.09 -4.99 46.61
N ALA A 388 3.57 -3.81 46.22
CA ALA A 388 4.00 -3.52 44.87
C ALA A 388 5.07 -4.52 44.40
N THR A 389 4.82 -5.12 43.24
CA THR A 389 5.71 -6.06 42.58
C THR A 389 6.56 -5.39 41.50
N GLU A 390 6.06 -4.28 40.94
CA GLU A 390 6.74 -3.47 39.93
C GLU A 390 6.97 -2.02 40.43
N GLU A 391 7.91 -1.30 39.82
CA GLU A 391 8.28 0.08 40.22
C GLU A 391 7.17 1.10 39.93
N ASN A 392 6.20 0.76 39.10
CA ASN A 392 5.03 1.54 38.73
C ASN A 392 3.80 1.25 39.61
N GLU A 393 3.90 0.37 40.61
CA GLU A 393 2.82 -0.02 41.52
C GLU A 393 2.96 0.64 42.90
N ILE A 394 1.85 0.76 43.64
CA ILE A 394 1.86 1.25 45.03
C ILE A 394 1.59 0.13 46.03
N SER A 395 2.34 0.12 47.15
CA SER A 395 2.03 -0.72 48.31
C SER A 395 1.09 -0.01 49.27
N PHE A 396 0.16 -0.75 49.88
CA PHE A 396 -0.74 -0.25 50.92
C PHE A 396 -1.20 -1.38 51.84
N ALA A 397 -1.55 -1.04 53.08
CA ALA A 397 -2.09 -1.98 54.06
C ALA A 397 -3.63 -2.05 53.96
N GLU A 398 -4.22 -3.15 54.44
CA GLU A 398 -5.67 -3.24 54.63
C GLU A 398 -6.19 -2.04 55.46
N GLY A 399 -7.26 -1.41 54.99
CA GLY A 399 -7.86 -0.22 55.57
C GLY A 399 -7.20 1.10 55.17
N ALA A 400 -6.17 1.10 54.31
CA ALA A 400 -5.56 2.32 53.79
C ALA A 400 -6.52 3.07 52.85
N LEU A 401 -6.52 4.41 52.95
CA LEU A 401 -7.28 5.29 52.06
C LEU A 401 -6.45 5.63 50.82
N ILE A 402 -6.92 5.22 49.66
CA ILE A 402 -6.36 5.60 48.37
C ILE A 402 -7.15 6.79 47.83
N THR A 403 -6.42 7.81 47.40
CA THR A 403 -6.98 9.09 46.93
C THR A 403 -6.48 9.37 45.51
N TYR A 404 -7.13 10.29 44.79
CA TYR A 404 -6.77 10.63 43.41
C TYR A 404 -6.86 9.44 42.44
N ILE A 405 -7.92 8.62 42.54
CA ILE A 405 -8.07 7.40 41.73
C ILE A 405 -8.41 7.74 40.28
N GLN A 406 -7.69 7.10 39.34
CA GLN A 406 -7.94 7.11 37.88
C GLN A 406 -8.21 5.68 37.40
N PHE A 407 -9.24 5.52 36.56
CA PHE A 407 -9.67 4.23 36.01
C PHE A 407 -8.98 3.97 34.67
N ASP A 408 -7.72 3.53 34.71
CA ASP A 408 -6.97 3.21 33.49
C ASP A 408 -7.49 1.95 32.79
N SER A 409 -8.00 0.97 33.55
CA SER A 409 -8.58 -0.26 33.03
C SER A 409 -9.55 -0.91 34.01
N ASP A 410 -10.24 -1.96 33.57
CA ASP A 410 -11.19 -2.72 34.39
C ASP A 410 -10.53 -3.42 35.59
N ASP A 411 -9.26 -3.81 35.47
CA ASP A 411 -8.55 -4.61 36.48
C ASP A 411 -7.51 -3.81 37.28
N TRP A 412 -7.03 -2.68 36.76
CA TRP A 412 -5.96 -1.85 37.33
C TRP A 412 -6.29 -0.37 37.29
N TRP A 413 -6.12 0.29 38.43
CA TRP A 413 -6.35 1.72 38.62
C TRP A 413 -5.07 2.41 39.11
N THR A 414 -4.93 3.69 38.81
CA THR A 414 -3.84 4.53 39.34
C THR A 414 -4.35 5.36 40.51
N GLY A 415 -3.56 5.51 41.57
CA GLY A 415 -3.94 6.35 42.70
C GLY A 415 -2.80 6.61 43.67
N THR A 416 -3.08 7.40 44.70
CA THR A 416 -2.09 7.84 45.69
C THR A 416 -2.36 7.21 47.04
N ASN A 417 -1.37 6.50 47.58
CA ASN A 417 -1.46 5.88 48.91
C ASN A 417 -1.32 6.94 50.05
N PRO A 418 -1.57 6.58 51.32
CA PRO A 418 -1.40 7.51 52.45
C PRO A 418 0.02 8.05 52.64
N GLU A 419 1.03 7.41 52.04
CA GLU A 419 2.43 7.84 52.06
C GLU A 419 2.74 8.89 50.97
N GLY A 420 1.76 9.22 50.12
CA GLY A 420 1.89 10.20 49.03
C GLY A 420 2.55 9.63 47.78
N ILE A 421 2.67 8.31 47.67
CA ILE A 421 3.23 7.62 46.51
C ILE A 421 2.10 7.32 45.52
N ASN A 422 2.30 7.69 44.26
CA ASN A 422 1.37 7.45 43.16
C ASN A 422 1.83 6.25 42.32
N GLY A 423 0.91 5.37 41.97
CA GLY A 423 1.14 4.28 41.05
C GLY A 423 -0.10 3.39 40.90
N LEU A 424 0.10 2.29 40.18
CA LEU A 424 -0.94 1.33 39.83
C LEU A 424 -1.25 0.40 41.00
N PHE A 425 -2.51 -0.01 41.09
CA PHE A 425 -2.97 -1.03 42.01
C PHE A 425 -4.19 -1.80 41.45
N PRO A 426 -4.40 -3.05 41.89
CA PRO A 426 -5.49 -3.86 41.40
C PRO A 426 -6.86 -3.42 41.96
N ALA A 427 -7.83 -3.24 41.07
CA ALA A 427 -9.17 -2.73 41.38
C ALA A 427 -9.91 -3.58 42.44
N ASN A 428 -9.71 -4.89 42.43
CA ASN A 428 -10.37 -5.84 43.32
C ASN A 428 -9.80 -5.86 44.76
N TYR A 429 -8.74 -5.09 45.04
CA TYR A 429 -8.15 -4.96 46.37
C TYR A 429 -8.71 -3.77 47.16
N VAL A 430 -9.58 -2.97 46.54
CA VAL A 430 -10.12 -1.75 47.15
C VAL A 430 -11.63 -1.68 46.98
N GLN A 431 -12.28 -0.93 47.87
CA GLN A 431 -13.68 -0.59 47.79
C GLN A 431 -13.82 0.91 47.61
N LEU A 432 -14.44 1.34 46.51
CA LEU A 432 -14.76 2.75 46.26
C LEU A 432 -15.74 3.26 47.33
N ASN A 433 -15.42 4.43 47.87
CA ASN A 433 -16.35 5.23 48.66
C ASN A 433 -17.16 6.08 47.68
N GLU A 434 -18.46 5.84 47.62
CA GLU A 434 -19.44 6.65 46.86
C GLU A 434 -19.58 8.09 47.38
#